data_AF-A0A382BE69-F1
#
_entry.id   AF-A0A382BE69-F1
#
_cell.length_a   1.000
_cell.length_b   1.000
_cell.length_c   1.000
_cell.angle_alpha   90.00
_cell.angle_beta   90.00
_cell.angle_gamma   90.00
#
_symmetry.space_group_name_H-M   'P 1'
#
loop_
_entity.id
_entity.type
_entity.pdbx_description
1 polymer ?
#
loop_
_entity_poly.entity_id
_entity_poly.type
_entity_poly.pdbx_seq_one_letter_code
_entity_poly.pdbx_strand_id
1 'polypeptide(L)'
;VLTACSNVETPDDTGANAQSGPRISWRLASSYPPSVDILHGAAILLAERVNALTGGRFTIRVFAPGELVPPLQVMDAVEAGTVQAGHTSDYYYIGKHPALAFGTSIPFG
;
A
#
# COMPACT_ATOMS: atom_id res chain seq x y z
N VAL A 1 -51.88 35.02 8.43
CA VAL A 1 -52.11 35.31 7.00
C VAL A 1 -50.81 35.01 6.27
N LEU A 2 -50.83 33.89 5.53
CA LEU A 2 -50.03 33.55 4.33
C LEU A 2 -48.50 33.52 4.49
N THR A 3 -47.88 32.34 4.66
CA THR A 3 -47.44 31.41 3.59
C THR A 3 -46.30 31.99 2.74
N ALA A 4 -45.08 31.49 2.96
CA ALA A 4 -44.04 31.45 1.94
C ALA A 4 -43.61 29.99 1.78
N CYS A 5 -43.42 29.60 0.53
CA CYS A 5 -43.62 28.26 0.02
C CYS A 5 -42.58 27.23 0.48
N SER A 6 -43.04 25.98 0.50
CA SER A 6 -42.27 24.76 0.63
C SER A 6 -41.03 24.77 -0.27
N ASN A 7 -39.85 24.79 0.35
CA ASN A 7 -38.71 24.15 -0.28
C ASN A 7 -38.96 22.65 -0.15
N VAL A 8 -39.25 22.04 -1.29
CA VAL A 8 -39.09 20.62 -1.54
C VAL A 8 -37.80 20.17 -0.85
N GLU A 9 -37.92 19.32 0.17
CA GLU A 9 -36.82 18.45 0.58
C GLU A 9 -36.50 17.60 -0.66
N THR A 10 -35.52 18.08 -1.41
CA THR A 10 -34.72 17.19 -2.24
C THR A 10 -34.20 16.14 -1.27
N PRO A 11 -34.34 14.83 -1.60
CA PRO A 11 -33.70 13.81 -0.79
C PRO A 11 -32.25 14.22 -0.71
N ASP A 12 -31.79 14.46 0.52
CA ASP A 12 -30.43 14.78 0.82
C ASP A 12 -29.61 13.73 0.07
N ASP A 13 -28.97 14.16 -1.02
CA ASP A 13 -28.01 13.38 -1.76
C ASP A 13 -26.74 13.32 -0.90
N THR A 14 -26.91 12.83 0.32
CA THR A 14 -25.99 11.91 0.94
C THR A 14 -26.08 10.60 0.15
N GLY A 15 -25.90 10.67 -1.17
CA GLY A 15 -25.10 9.72 -1.89
C GLY A 15 -23.77 9.69 -1.18
N ALA A 16 -23.71 8.88 -0.11
CA ALA A 16 -22.53 8.15 0.23
C ALA A 16 -21.94 7.76 -1.11
N ASN A 17 -20.80 8.35 -1.47
CA ASN A 17 -20.00 7.90 -2.58
C ASN A 17 -19.85 6.40 -2.33
N ALA A 18 -20.73 5.60 -2.93
CA ALA A 18 -20.73 4.17 -2.84
C ALA A 18 -19.51 3.85 -3.66
N GLN A 19 -18.37 3.88 -2.98
CA GLN A 19 -17.08 4.00 -3.60
C GLN A 19 -16.97 2.78 -4.53
N SER A 20 -17.21 3.05 -5.80
CA SER A 20 -17.47 2.06 -6.83
C SER A 20 -16.11 1.61 -7.33
N GLY A 21 -15.80 0.33 -7.14
CA GLY A 21 -14.52 -0.23 -7.54
C GLY A 21 -14.33 -1.65 -7.02
N PRO A 22 -13.42 -2.43 -7.64
CA PRO A 22 -13.16 -3.81 -7.25
C PRO A 22 -12.63 -3.89 -5.81
N ARG A 23 -12.92 -5.00 -5.13
CA ARG A 23 -12.26 -5.36 -3.87
C ARG A 23 -10.89 -5.95 -4.19
N ILE A 24 -9.85 -5.34 -3.65
CA ILE A 24 -8.45 -5.70 -3.89
C ILE A 24 -7.86 -6.17 -2.56
N SER A 25 -7.19 -7.32 -2.60
CA SER A 25 -6.39 -7.83 -1.48
C SER A 25 -5.00 -8.16 -1.98
N TRP A 26 -4.00 -7.41 -1.51
CA TRP A 26 -2.60 -7.59 -1.89
C TRP A 26 -1.79 -8.19 -0.75
N ARG A 27 -0.82 -9.01 -1.14
CA ARG A 27 0.25 -9.48 -0.26
C ARG A 27 1.48 -8.62 -0.51
N LEU A 28 2.03 -8.07 0.57
CA LEU A 28 3.25 -7.28 0.56
C LEU A 28 4.34 -8.00 1.35
N ALA A 29 5.39 -8.44 0.67
CA ALA A 29 6.56 -9.02 1.33
C ALA A 29 7.53 -7.90 1.74
N SER A 30 7.98 -7.89 3.00
CA SER A 30 8.97 -6.91 3.48
C SER A 30 10.34 -7.55 3.71
N SER A 31 11.40 -6.82 3.34
CA SER A 31 12.79 -7.16 3.67
C SER A 31 13.18 -6.81 5.10
N TYR A 32 12.35 -6.06 5.84
CA TYR A 32 12.68 -5.57 7.18
C TYR A 32 11.91 -6.31 8.28
N PRO A 33 12.60 -6.81 9.31
CA PRO A 33 11.95 -7.50 10.41
C PRO A 33 11.13 -6.52 11.26
N PRO A 34 10.11 -6.99 11.99
CA PRO A 34 9.30 -6.13 12.86
C PRO A 34 10.09 -5.35 13.92
N SER A 35 11.31 -5.82 14.27
CA SER A 35 12.21 -5.11 15.19
C SER A 35 12.79 -3.81 14.62
N VAL A 36 12.78 -3.62 13.29
CA VAL A 36 13.13 -2.36 12.64
C VAL A 36 11.86 -1.57 12.43
N ASP A 37 11.33 -1.05 13.53
CA ASP A 37 10.01 -0.42 13.65
C ASP A 37 9.77 0.72 12.65
N ILE A 38 10.78 1.56 12.39
CA ILE A 38 10.64 2.67 11.43
C ILE A 38 10.36 2.15 10.02
N LEU A 39 11.12 1.15 9.56
CA LEU A 39 10.98 0.63 8.21
C LEU A 39 9.77 -0.30 8.11
N HIS A 40 9.67 -1.28 8.99
CA HIS A 40 8.54 -2.21 8.99
C HIS A 40 7.20 -1.48 9.26
N GLY A 41 7.21 -0.54 10.20
CA GLY A 41 6.07 0.30 10.54
C GLY A 41 5.63 1.21 9.39
N ALA A 42 6.54 1.68 8.52
CA ALA A 42 6.15 2.42 7.33
C ALA A 42 5.27 1.58 6.38
N ALA A 43 5.56 0.28 6.22
CA ALA A 43 4.73 -0.62 5.42
C ALA A 43 3.35 -0.86 6.05
N ILE A 44 3.29 -0.97 7.38
CA ILE A 44 2.02 -1.10 8.11
C ILE A 44 1.20 0.19 7.95
N LEU A 45 1.82 1.36 8.16
CA LEU A 45 1.18 2.66 8.01
C LEU A 45 0.62 2.85 6.58
N LEU A 46 1.36 2.42 5.56
CA LEU A 46 0.89 2.41 4.18
C LEU A 46 -0.38 1.55 4.03
N ALA A 47 -0.34 0.31 4.53
CA ALA A 47 -1.47 -0.61 4.46
C ALA A 47 -2.72 -0.07 5.16
N GLU A 48 -2.57 0.51 6.35
CA GLU A 48 -3.65 1.13 7.11
C GLU A 48 -4.24 2.35 6.39
N ARG A 49 -3.39 3.23 5.84
CA ARG A 49 -3.83 4.40 5.07
C ARG A 49 -4.60 3.99 3.83
N VAL A 50 -4.11 3.01 3.06
CA VAL A 50 -4.80 2.50 1.87
C VAL A 50 -6.16 1.92 2.25
N ASN A 51 -6.21 1.14 3.32
CA ASN A 51 -7.46 0.58 3.83
C ASN A 51 -8.47 1.66 4.23
N ALA A 52 -8.02 2.69 4.97
CA ALA A 52 -8.87 3.80 5.40
C ALA A 52 -9.38 4.65 4.22
N LEU A 53 -8.50 5.02 3.28
CA LEU A 53 -8.85 5.84 2.11
C LEU A 53 -9.81 5.12 1.15
N THR A 54 -9.74 3.79 1.10
CA THR A 54 -10.59 2.98 0.22
C THR A 54 -11.83 2.42 0.91
N GLY A 55 -12.11 2.81 2.16
CA GLY A 55 -13.26 2.29 2.91
C GLY A 55 -13.24 0.76 3.04
N GLY A 56 -12.05 0.16 3.17
CA GLY A 56 -11.87 -1.29 3.30
C GLY A 56 -11.87 -2.09 2.01
N ARG A 57 -12.05 -1.46 0.84
CA ARG A 57 -12.04 -2.21 -0.43
C ARG A 57 -10.65 -2.60 -0.91
N PHE A 58 -9.62 -1.83 -0.57
CA PHE A 58 -8.24 -2.20 -0.84
C PHE A 58 -7.53 -2.52 0.48
N THR A 59 -7.28 -3.80 0.70
CA THR A 59 -6.52 -4.31 1.83
C THR A 59 -5.12 -4.75 1.39
N ILE A 60 -4.11 -4.40 2.19
CA ILE A 60 -2.73 -4.86 2.00
C ILE A 60 -2.34 -5.60 3.27
N ARG A 61 -1.91 -6.85 3.13
CA ARG A 61 -1.32 -7.62 4.25
C ARG A 61 0.19 -7.59 4.14
N VAL A 62 0.84 -7.05 5.16
CA VAL A 62 2.30 -7.00 5.29
C VAL A 62 2.78 -8.31 5.90
N PHE A 63 3.79 -8.91 5.26
CA PHE A 63 4.45 -10.13 5.71
C PHE A 63 5.89 -9.83 6.09
N ALA A 64 6.32 -10.39 7.21
CA ALA A 64 7.68 -10.23 7.70
C ALA A 64 8.69 -10.99 6.80
N PRO A 65 10.00 -10.70 6.92
CA PRO A 65 11.04 -11.40 6.17
C PRO A 65 10.95 -12.91 6.35
N GLY A 66 11.00 -13.66 5.24
CA GLY A 66 10.98 -15.12 5.26
C GLY A 66 9.59 -15.75 5.41
N GLU A 67 8.52 -14.99 5.70
CA GLU A 67 7.17 -15.55 5.77
C GLU A 67 6.63 -15.96 4.40
N LEU A 68 6.95 -15.19 3.35
CA LEU A 68 6.57 -15.50 1.96
C LEU A 68 7.79 -15.84 1.10
N VAL A 69 8.83 -15.03 1.21
CA VAL A 69 10.07 -15.15 0.44
C VAL A 69 11.26 -14.68 1.28
N PRO A 70 12.49 -15.13 0.97
CA PRO A 70 13.69 -14.60 1.61
C PRO A 70 13.80 -13.07 1.48
N PRO A 71 14.35 -12.37 2.48
CA PRO A 71 14.39 -10.90 2.52
C PRO A 71 15.06 -10.22 1.33
N LEU A 72 16.05 -10.87 0.70
CA LEU A 72 16.77 -10.34 -0.46
C LEU A 72 16.19 -10.80 -1.81
N GLN A 73 15.03 -11.47 -1.80
CA GLN A 73 14.34 -11.94 -3.02
C GLN A 73 12.98 -11.26 -3.20
N VAL A 74 12.71 -10.18 -2.47
CA VAL A 74 11.41 -9.48 -2.56
C VAL A 74 11.17 -8.93 -3.97
N MET A 75 12.19 -8.36 -4.62
CA MET A 75 12.06 -7.90 -6.02
C MET A 75 11.77 -9.06 -6.98
N ASP A 76 12.43 -10.21 -6.84
CA ASP A 76 12.14 -11.39 -7.67
C ASP A 76 10.70 -11.88 -7.49
N ALA A 77 10.22 -11.85 -6.24
CA ALA A 77 8.87 -12.29 -5.91
C ALA A 77 7.80 -11.39 -6.52
N VAL A 78 8.06 -10.08 -6.62
CA VAL A 78 7.19 -9.12 -7.30
C VAL A 78 7.25 -9.31 -8.81
N GLU A 79 8.46 -9.43 -9.38
CA GLU A 79 8.67 -9.66 -10.81
C GLU A 79 7.99 -10.94 -11.31
N ALA A 80 8.06 -12.02 -10.53
CA ALA A 80 7.39 -13.28 -10.82
C ALA A 80 5.88 -13.27 -10.52
N GLY A 81 5.31 -12.19 -9.97
CA GLY A 81 3.91 -12.10 -9.59
C GLY A 81 3.51 -12.99 -8.39
N THR A 82 4.49 -13.49 -7.62
CA THR A 82 4.24 -14.27 -6.40
C THR A 82 3.60 -13.40 -5.33
N VAL A 83 4.04 -12.15 -5.22
CA VAL A 83 3.43 -11.11 -4.38
C VAL A 83 3.08 -9.90 -5.23
N GLN A 84 2.01 -9.19 -4.87
CA GLN A 84 1.57 -8.01 -5.62
C GLN A 84 2.40 -6.77 -5.29
N ALA A 85 3.02 -6.74 -4.11
CA ALA A 85 3.86 -5.64 -3.67
C ALA A 85 5.07 -6.14 -2.87
N GLY A 86 6.13 -5.33 -2.87
CA GLY A 86 7.33 -5.57 -2.10
C GLY A 86 7.78 -4.30 -1.38
N HIS A 87 8.27 -4.45 -0.14
CA HIS A 87 8.88 -3.37 0.62
C HIS A 87 10.34 -3.71 0.93
N THR A 88 11.25 -3.09 0.18
CA THR A 88 12.69 -3.40 0.12
C THR A 88 13.49 -2.14 -0.25
N SER A 89 14.80 -2.14 -0.01
CA SER A 89 15.72 -1.17 -0.61
C SER A 89 16.18 -1.66 -1.99
N ASP A 90 16.27 -0.76 -2.96
CA ASP A 90 16.67 -1.07 -4.34
C ASP A 90 18.17 -1.40 -4.43
N TYR A 91 19.00 -0.82 -3.55
CA TYR A 91 20.44 -1.13 -3.50
C TYR A 91 20.73 -2.60 -3.16
N TYR A 92 19.77 -3.37 -2.63
CA TYR A 92 19.98 -4.81 -2.41
C TYR A 92 20.15 -5.57 -3.73
N TYR A 93 19.71 -4.98 -4.83
CA TYR A 93 19.65 -5.61 -6.15
C TYR A 93 20.67 -5.03 -7.14
N ILE A 94 21.71 -4.34 -6.66
CA ILE A 94 22.80 -3.84 -7.53
C ILE A 94 23.47 -4.95 -8.36
N GLY A 95 23.47 -6.19 -7.85
CA GLY A 95 23.97 -7.36 -8.57
C GLY A 95 23.09 -7.78 -9.76
N LYS A 96 21.82 -7.37 -9.79
CA LYS A 96 20.93 -7.55 -10.94
C LYS A 96 21.10 -6.41 -11.95
N HIS A 97 21.05 -5.18 -11.46
CA HIS A 97 21.25 -4.00 -12.31
C HIS A 97 21.84 -2.84 -11.49
N PRO A 98 23.00 -2.28 -11.89
CA PRO A 98 23.69 -1.25 -11.10
C PRO A 98 22.86 0.03 -10.95
N ALA A 99 21.99 0.36 -11.91
CA ALA A 99 21.13 1.55 -11.80
C ALA A 99 20.13 1.49 -10.63
N LEU A 100 19.83 0.31 -10.07
CA LEU A 100 18.97 0.19 -8.89
C LEU A 100 19.58 0.82 -7.65
N ALA A 101 20.90 1.04 -7.62
CA ALA A 101 21.57 1.76 -6.53
C ALA A 101 20.99 3.17 -6.32
N PHE A 102 20.65 3.87 -7.42
CA PHE A 102 20.11 5.23 -7.38
C PHE A 102 18.67 5.31 -6.83
N GLY A 103 17.93 4.19 -6.78
CA GLY A 103 16.58 4.14 -6.25
C GLY A 103 16.50 4.19 -4.72
N THR A 104 17.65 4.08 -4.03
CA THR A 104 17.68 4.15 -2.56
C THR A 104 18.76 5.10 -2.05
N SER A 105 20.04 4.75 -2.24
CA SER A 105 21.16 5.54 -1.76
C SER A 105 22.46 5.01 -2.32
N ILE A 106 23.35 5.91 -2.72
CA ILE A 106 24.76 5.63 -2.98
C ILE A 106 25.65 6.60 -2.17
N PRO A 107 26.90 6.22 -1.86
CA PRO A 107 27.82 7.12 -1.16
C PRO A 107 27.99 8.42 -1.94
N PHE A 108 27.73 9.55 -1.29
CA PHE A 108 27.85 10.91 -1.84
C PHE A 108 26.86 11.29 -2.96
N GLY A 109 25.79 10.52 -3.14
CA GLY A 109 24.69 10.87 -4.05
C GLY A 109 24.75 10.18 -5.39
#